data_AF-A0A967WVZ4-F1
#
_entry.id   AF-A0A967WVZ4-F1
#
_cell.length_a   1.000
_cell.length_b   1.000
_cell.length_c   1.000
_cell.angle_alpha   90.00
_cell.angle_beta   90.00
_cell.angle_gamma   90.00
#
_symmetry.space_group_name_H-M   'P 1'
#
loop_
_entity.id
_entity.type
_entity.pdbx_description
1 polymer ?
#
loop_
_entity_poly.entity_id
_entity_poly.type
_entity_poly.pdbx_seq_one_letter_code
_entity_poly.pdbx_strand_id
1 'polypeptide(L)'
;MKRIVRAFDRFLCRRQGVFVFWDDPDCLFRAQFMRAPREIALPGALIPAGAEVLGLHFWNEHMPQIPPEGPTLALAVRGRRMIVSTFRALAHEMNRDPRMEGIQALGGATVLFAAGDGSGGDRLFTRLGFTVFPYRSPLGRFGQF
;
A
#
# COMPACT_ATOMS: atom_id res chain seq x y z
N MET A 1 21.66 -7.91 -19.02
CA MET A 1 21.40 -7.83 -17.56
C MET A 1 19.98 -7.37 -17.19
N LYS A 2 19.51 -6.17 -17.60
CA LYS A 2 18.18 -5.64 -17.19
C LYS A 2 16.99 -6.59 -17.45
N ARG A 3 16.98 -7.34 -18.55
CA ARG A 3 15.92 -8.31 -18.88
C ARG A 3 15.85 -9.51 -17.93
N ILE A 4 16.99 -10.03 -17.49
CA ILE A 4 17.05 -11.18 -16.56
C ILE A 4 16.57 -10.75 -15.18
N VAL A 5 17.00 -9.58 -14.72
CA VAL A 5 16.53 -8.99 -13.45
C VAL A 5 15.02 -8.78 -13.47
N ARG A 6 14.47 -8.19 -14.55
CA ARG A 6 13.02 -8.01 -14.71
C ARG A 6 12.24 -9.33 -14.78
N ALA A 7 12.80 -10.35 -15.42
CA ALA A 7 12.16 -11.67 -15.49
C ALA A 7 12.14 -12.36 -14.13
N PHE A 8 13.24 -12.27 -13.38
CA PHE A 8 13.35 -12.80 -12.03
C PHE A 8 12.44 -12.05 -11.06
N ASP A 9 12.39 -10.72 -11.15
CA ASP A 9 11.48 -9.87 -10.38
C ASP A 9 10.01 -10.23 -10.66
N ARG A 10 9.63 -10.40 -11.94
CA ARG A 10 8.28 -10.84 -12.32
C ARG A 10 7.97 -12.24 -11.78
N PHE A 11 8.94 -13.14 -11.77
CA PHE A 11 8.78 -14.48 -11.19
C PHE A 11 8.56 -14.43 -9.68
N LEU A 12 9.36 -13.65 -8.96
CA LEU A 12 9.21 -13.44 -7.53
C LEU A 12 7.87 -12.79 -7.19
N CYS A 13 7.47 -11.75 -7.93
CA CYS A 13 6.18 -11.08 -7.76
C CYS A 13 5.02 -12.08 -7.92
N ARG A 14 5.04 -12.88 -9.00
CA ARG A 14 4.02 -13.93 -9.23
C ARG A 14 3.99 -14.94 -8.08
N ARG A 15 5.15 -15.40 -7.61
CA ARG A 15 5.24 -16.38 -6.51
C ARG A 15 4.75 -15.81 -5.18
N GLN A 16 4.97 -14.52 -4.93
CA GLN A 16 4.60 -13.85 -3.68
C GLN A 16 3.19 -13.25 -3.72
N GLY A 17 2.46 -13.40 -4.83
CA GLY A 17 1.15 -12.76 -5.02
C GLY A 17 1.23 -11.23 -5.06
N VAL A 18 2.43 -10.68 -5.29
CA VAL A 18 2.62 -9.24 -5.47
C VAL A 18 2.24 -8.93 -6.90
N PHE A 19 1.27 -8.04 -7.06
CA PHE A 19 0.97 -7.46 -8.35
C PHE A 19 1.21 -5.96 -8.26
N VAL A 20 1.91 -5.52 -9.27
CA VAL A 20 2.27 -4.14 -9.42
C VAL A 20 1.46 -3.67 -10.62
N PHE A 21 1.01 -2.42 -10.65
CA PHE A 21 0.37 -1.82 -11.85
C PHE A 21 1.35 -1.71 -13.05
N TRP A 22 2.52 -2.33 -12.88
CA TRP A 22 3.67 -2.67 -13.70
C TRP A 22 4.35 -1.56 -14.49
N ASP A 23 3.74 -0.39 -14.68
CA ASP A 23 4.44 0.74 -15.30
C ASP A 23 3.74 2.10 -15.18
N ASP A 24 2.81 2.30 -14.24
CA ASP A 24 2.24 3.64 -14.01
C ASP A 24 3.16 4.47 -13.09
N PRO A 25 3.90 5.47 -13.62
CA PRO A 25 4.77 6.33 -12.82
C PRO A 25 4.00 7.21 -11.84
N ASP A 26 2.68 7.33 -12.01
CA ASP A 26 1.81 8.04 -11.09
C ASP A 26 1.28 7.14 -9.96
N CYS A 27 1.61 5.84 -9.92
CA CYS A 27 1.23 4.97 -8.81
C CYS A 27 2.28 4.98 -7.69
N LEU A 28 1.80 5.12 -6.44
CA LEU A 28 2.63 5.20 -5.23
C LEU A 28 2.70 3.87 -4.45
N PHE A 29 1.72 2.98 -4.64
CA PHE A 29 1.66 1.71 -3.93
C PHE A 29 1.84 0.50 -4.85
N ARG A 30 2.44 -0.54 -4.30
CA ARG A 30 2.34 -1.92 -4.79
C ARG A 30 1.24 -2.63 -4.00
N ALA A 31 0.55 -3.54 -4.66
CA ALA A 31 -0.49 -4.34 -4.04
C ALA A 31 -0.06 -5.82 -3.95
N GLN A 32 -0.48 -6.50 -2.90
CA GLN A 32 -0.11 -7.90 -2.68
C GLN A 32 -1.27 -8.68 -2.08
N PHE A 33 -1.61 -9.82 -2.66
CA PHE A 33 -2.52 -10.75 -2.00
C PHE A 33 -1.89 -11.28 -0.73
N MET A 34 -2.59 -11.12 0.39
CA MET A 34 -2.11 -11.56 1.69
C MET A 34 -3.25 -12.18 2.50
N ARG A 35 -2.89 -12.81 3.61
CA ARG A 35 -3.85 -13.36 4.57
C ARG A 35 -3.84 -12.46 5.80
N ALA A 36 -5.02 -12.13 6.32
CA ALA A 36 -5.13 -11.36 7.55
C ALA A 36 -4.43 -12.13 8.69
N PRO A 37 -3.36 -11.59 9.30
CA PRO A 37 -2.58 -12.33 10.31
C PRO A 37 -3.34 -12.48 11.63
N ARG A 38 -4.37 -11.66 11.82
CA ARG A 38 -5.26 -11.63 12.97
C ARG A 38 -6.62 -11.11 12.51
N GLU A 39 -7.60 -11.23 13.38
CA GLU A 39 -8.89 -10.58 13.19
C GLU A 39 -8.73 -9.04 13.13
N ILE A 40 -9.42 -8.41 12.17
CA ILE A 40 -9.38 -6.97 11.94
C ILE A 40 -10.81 -6.44 12.10
N ALA A 41 -11.04 -5.66 13.16
CA ALA A 41 -12.29 -4.94 13.35
C ALA A 41 -12.27 -3.62 12.58
N LEU A 42 -13.14 -3.49 11.59
CA LEU A 42 -13.38 -2.27 10.84
C LEU A 42 -14.75 -1.68 11.23
N PRO A 43 -15.00 -0.38 11.00
CA PRO A 43 -16.32 0.19 11.18
C PRO A 43 -17.37 -0.57 10.34
N GLY A 44 -18.25 -1.31 11.02
CA GLY A 44 -19.31 -2.09 10.37
C GLY A 44 -18.88 -3.43 9.76
N ALA A 45 -17.64 -3.88 9.96
CA ALA A 45 -17.18 -5.18 9.44
C ALA A 45 -16.15 -5.84 10.36
N LEU A 46 -16.14 -7.17 10.38
CA LEU A 46 -15.14 -7.96 11.08
C LEU A 46 -14.47 -8.89 10.07
N ILE A 47 -13.17 -8.74 9.87
CA ILE A 47 -12.39 -9.54 8.94
C ILE A 47 -11.73 -10.68 9.73
N PRO A 48 -12.08 -11.95 9.47
CA PRO A 48 -11.49 -13.07 10.19
C PRO A 48 -9.99 -13.19 9.99
N ALA A 49 -9.28 -13.75 10.98
CA ALA A 49 -7.91 -14.19 10.77
C ALA A 49 -7.86 -15.23 9.63
N GLY A 50 -6.87 -15.12 8.74
CA GLY A 50 -6.74 -15.97 7.55
C GLY A 50 -7.63 -15.56 6.37
N ALA A 51 -8.50 -14.55 6.51
CA ALA A 51 -9.25 -14.00 5.39
C ALA A 51 -8.29 -13.44 4.33
N GLU A 52 -8.69 -13.54 3.07
CA GLU A 52 -7.94 -12.95 1.97
C GLU A 52 -8.14 -11.44 1.97
N VAL A 53 -7.03 -10.72 2.05
CA VAL A 53 -7.01 -9.26 2.07
C VAL A 53 -5.95 -8.76 1.11
N LEU A 54 -6.09 -7.51 0.71
CA LEU A 54 -5.12 -6.87 -0.15
C LEU A 54 -4.16 -5.98 0.65
N GLY A 55 -2.88 -6.32 0.61
CA GLY A 55 -1.77 -5.59 1.20
C GLY A 55 -1.35 -4.42 0.31
N LEU A 56 -1.18 -3.22 0.89
CA LEU A 56 -0.62 -2.04 0.23
C LEU A 56 0.75 -1.71 0.81
N HIS A 57 1.73 -1.59 -0.07
CA HIS A 57 3.12 -1.28 0.28
C HIS A 57 3.59 -0.07 -0.50
N PHE A 58 4.40 0.78 0.12
CA PHE A 58 4.96 1.92 -0.61
C PHE A 58 5.95 1.45 -1.66
N TRP A 59 5.79 1.97 -2.86
CA TRP A 59 6.71 1.70 -3.94
C TRP A 59 7.89 2.67 -3.84
N ASN A 60 8.94 2.26 -3.12
CA ASN A 60 10.11 3.09 -2.84
C ASN A 60 10.72 3.77 -4.08
N GLU A 61 10.76 3.08 -5.22
CA GLU A 61 11.29 3.63 -6.48
C GLU A 61 10.43 4.75 -7.07
N HIS A 62 9.13 4.81 -6.73
CA HIS A 62 8.21 5.86 -7.17
C HIS A 62 8.05 6.96 -6.11
N MET A 63 8.61 6.78 -4.91
CA MET A 63 8.50 7.78 -3.85
C MET A 63 9.12 9.11 -4.30
N PRO A 64 8.36 10.21 -4.24
CA PRO A 64 8.90 11.52 -4.52
C PRO A 64 10.08 11.82 -3.59
N GLN A 65 11.24 12.14 -4.16
CA GLN A 65 12.42 12.46 -3.37
C GLN A 65 12.21 13.78 -2.63
N ILE A 66 12.47 13.77 -1.32
CA ILE A 66 12.47 14.97 -0.49
C ILE A 66 13.78 15.71 -0.78
N PRO A 67 13.75 16.95 -1.25
CA PRO A 67 14.97 17.70 -1.55
C PRO A 67 15.68 18.12 -0.25
N PRO A 68 16.97 18.50 -0.29
CA PRO A 68 17.74 18.87 0.91
C PRO A 68 17.11 20.00 1.73
N GLU A 69 16.39 20.91 1.06
CA GLU A 69 15.70 22.04 1.67
C GLU A 69 14.41 21.64 2.41
N GLY A 70 14.01 20.37 2.30
CA GLY A 70 12.86 19.78 2.98
C GLY A 70 11.61 19.62 2.10
N PRO A 71 10.52 19.07 2.68
CA PRO A 71 9.29 18.82 1.93
C PRO A 71 8.62 20.13 1.48
N THR A 72 8.25 20.18 0.20
CA THR A 72 7.56 21.34 -0.38
C THR A 72 6.07 21.03 -0.60
N LEU A 73 5.24 22.07 -0.76
CA LEU A 73 3.83 21.90 -1.12
C LEU A 73 3.68 21.16 -2.47
N ALA A 74 4.57 21.41 -3.43
CA ALA A 74 4.57 20.71 -4.71
C ALA A 74 4.78 19.20 -4.52
N LEU A 75 5.68 18.81 -3.61
CA LEU A 75 5.91 17.40 -3.25
C LEU A 75 4.66 16.77 -2.62
N ALA A 76 4.00 17.49 -1.71
CA ALA A 76 2.76 17.02 -1.08
C ALA A 76 1.61 16.86 -2.09
N VAL A 77 1.44 17.82 -3.00
CA VAL A 77 0.44 17.76 -4.07
C VAL A 77 0.73 16.59 -5.02
N ARG A 78 2.00 16.37 -5.38
CA ARG A 78 2.41 15.21 -6.18
C ARG A 78 2.08 13.90 -5.47
N GLY A 79 2.47 13.75 -4.20
CA GLY A 79 2.16 12.56 -3.40
C GLY A 79 0.67 12.28 -3.34
N ARG A 80 -0.16 13.31 -3.08
CA ARG A 80 -1.63 13.17 -3.10
C ARG A 80 -2.15 12.69 -4.45
N ARG A 81 -1.66 13.24 -5.57
CA ARG A 81 -2.06 12.80 -6.92
C ARG A 81 -1.71 11.33 -7.14
N MET A 82 -0.53 10.91 -6.70
CA MET A 82 -0.09 9.54 -6.89
C MET A 82 -0.90 8.53 -6.06
N ILE A 83 -1.27 8.90 -4.82
CA ILE A 83 -2.19 8.12 -3.99
C ILE A 83 -3.54 7.93 -4.70
N VAL A 84 -4.11 9.01 -5.23
CA VAL A 84 -5.40 8.96 -5.95
C VAL A 84 -5.28 8.12 -7.23
N SER A 85 -4.19 8.25 -7.99
CA SER A 85 -3.96 7.42 -9.20
C SER A 85 -3.93 5.94 -8.84
N THR A 86 -3.20 5.60 -7.76
CA THR A 86 -3.09 4.22 -7.29
C THR A 86 -4.44 3.63 -6.93
N PHE A 87 -5.29 4.36 -6.20
CA PHE A 87 -6.61 3.83 -5.82
C PHE A 87 -7.57 3.72 -7.01
N ARG A 88 -7.44 4.59 -8.02
CA ARG A 88 -8.21 4.45 -9.28
C ARG A 88 -7.77 3.23 -10.07
N ALA A 89 -6.46 3.04 -10.23
CA ALA A 89 -5.91 1.86 -10.89
C ALA A 89 -6.32 0.58 -10.14
N LEU A 90 -6.25 0.60 -8.81
CA LEU A 90 -6.67 -0.52 -7.99
C LEU A 90 -8.16 -0.83 -8.15
N ALA A 91 -9.02 0.19 -8.09
CA ALA A 91 -10.46 0.00 -8.29
C ALA A 91 -10.76 -0.57 -9.69
N HIS A 92 -10.03 -0.14 -10.72
CA HIS A 92 -10.16 -0.69 -12.06
C HIS A 92 -9.78 -2.18 -12.10
N GLU A 93 -8.66 -2.55 -11.49
CA GLU A 93 -8.19 -3.95 -11.45
C GLU A 93 -9.09 -4.84 -10.59
N MET A 94 -9.58 -4.36 -9.44
CA MET A 94 -10.50 -5.12 -8.58
C MET A 94 -11.80 -5.49 -9.30
N ASN A 95 -12.26 -4.67 -10.25
CA ASN A 95 -13.45 -4.98 -11.05
C ASN A 95 -13.18 -5.94 -12.22
N ARG A 96 -11.91 -6.20 -12.55
CA ARG A 96 -11.51 -6.95 -13.75
C ARG A 96 -10.84 -8.28 -13.44
N ASP A 97 -10.13 -8.38 -12.32
CA ASP A 97 -9.38 -9.55 -11.93
C ASP A 97 -10.22 -10.46 -11.03
N PRO A 98 -10.64 -11.64 -11.50
CA PRO A 98 -11.44 -12.57 -10.70
C PRO A 98 -10.73 -13.03 -9.42
N ARG A 99 -9.39 -12.92 -9.35
CA ARG A 99 -8.64 -13.25 -8.14
C ARG A 99 -8.92 -12.27 -6.99
N MET A 100 -9.39 -11.07 -7.30
CA MET A 100 -9.77 -10.07 -6.29
C MET A 100 -11.24 -10.22 -5.84
N GLU A 101 -11.98 -11.15 -6.43
CA GLU A 101 -13.34 -11.45 -6.03
C GLU A 101 -13.34 -12.00 -4.59
N GLY A 102 -14.17 -11.43 -3.73
CA GLY A 102 -14.24 -11.83 -2.32
C GLY A 102 -13.17 -11.24 -1.41
N ILE A 103 -12.27 -10.37 -1.90
CA ILE A 103 -11.41 -9.57 -1.02
C ILE A 103 -12.29 -8.66 -0.17
N GLN A 104 -12.21 -8.83 1.15
CA GLN A 104 -13.07 -8.12 2.10
C GLN A 104 -12.41 -6.85 2.66
N ALA A 105 -11.09 -6.74 2.56
CA ALA A 105 -10.35 -5.60 3.10
C ALA A 105 -9.07 -5.30 2.32
N LEU A 106 -8.71 -4.02 2.36
CA LEU A 106 -7.49 -3.44 1.80
C LEU A 106 -6.75 -2.71 2.92
N GLY A 107 -5.46 -2.93 3.08
CA GLY A 107 -4.69 -2.27 4.12
C GLY A 107 -3.19 -2.52 4.01
N GLY A 108 -2.42 -1.90 4.88
CA GLY A 108 -0.97 -2.06 4.90
C GLY A 108 -0.36 -1.47 6.15
N ALA A 109 0.87 -1.87 6.45
CA ALA A 109 1.67 -1.21 7.48
C ALA A 109 2.54 -0.14 6.83
N THR A 110 2.63 1.04 7.44
CA THR A 110 3.55 2.07 6.96
C THR A 110 4.12 2.91 8.10
N VAL A 111 5.37 3.33 7.90
CA VAL A 111 6.09 4.23 8.78
C VAL A 111 5.76 5.70 8.54
N LEU A 112 5.03 6.04 7.47
CA LEU A 112 4.67 7.43 7.14
C LEU A 112 3.81 8.10 8.21
N PHE A 113 3.07 7.31 9.00
CA PHE A 113 2.28 7.80 10.13
C PHE A 113 3.08 7.89 11.45
N ALA A 114 4.30 7.35 11.49
CA ALA A 114 5.12 7.36 12.70
C ALA A 114 5.74 8.75 12.99
N ALA A 115 5.62 9.71 12.05
CA ALA A 115 6.04 11.09 12.22
C ALA A 115 4.92 11.95 12.85
N GLY A 116 4.59 11.66 14.11
CA GLY A 116 3.90 12.58 15.01
C GLY A 116 2.38 12.44 15.10
N ASP A 117 1.90 12.53 16.34
CA ASP A 117 0.49 12.49 16.73
C ASP A 117 -0.30 13.60 16.02
N GLY A 118 -1.15 13.23 15.05
CA GLY A 118 -1.95 14.18 14.27
C GLY A 118 -1.33 14.61 12.94
N SER A 119 -0.38 13.84 12.43
CA SER A 119 0.23 14.03 11.10
C SER A 119 -0.83 14.22 10.00
N GLY A 120 -0.49 15.01 8.97
CA GLY A 120 -1.36 15.17 7.80
C GLY A 120 -1.68 13.85 7.09
N GLY A 121 -0.84 12.83 7.28
CA GLY A 121 -1.04 11.47 6.78
C GLY A 121 -2.26 10.79 7.41
N ASP A 122 -2.39 10.80 8.74
CA ASP A 122 -3.52 10.15 9.42
C ASP A 122 -4.86 10.73 8.96
N ARG A 123 -4.94 12.08 8.89
CA ARG A 123 -6.13 12.77 8.40
C ARG A 123 -6.43 12.44 6.93
N LEU A 124 -5.40 12.32 6.09
CA LEU A 124 -5.58 11.97 4.69
C LEU A 124 -6.18 10.57 4.55
N PHE A 125 -5.60 9.57 5.21
CA PHE A 125 -6.06 8.18 5.10
C PHE A 125 -7.42 7.97 5.74
N THR A 126 -7.69 8.64 6.87
CA THR A 126 -9.03 8.63 7.48
C THR A 126 -10.08 9.20 6.52
N ARG A 127 -9.78 10.32 5.82
CA ARG A 127 -10.66 10.89 4.78
C ARG A 127 -10.83 9.99 3.55
N LEU A 128 -9.87 9.11 3.30
CA LEU A 128 -9.95 8.10 2.24
C LEU A 128 -10.71 6.84 2.70
N GLY A 129 -11.22 6.79 3.93
CA GLY A 129 -12.00 5.68 4.47
C GLY A 129 -11.16 4.60 5.15
N PHE A 130 -9.85 4.80 5.33
CA PHE A 130 -9.02 3.87 6.08
C PHE A 130 -9.24 4.02 7.58
N THR A 131 -9.28 2.89 8.27
CA THR A 131 -9.14 2.88 9.73
C THR A 131 -7.67 2.71 10.08
N VAL A 132 -7.11 3.65 10.83
CA VAL A 132 -5.70 3.63 11.23
C VAL A 132 -5.59 2.97 12.59
N PHE A 133 -4.76 1.93 12.70
CA PHE A 133 -4.50 1.23 13.95
C PHE A 133 -3.03 1.40 14.35
N PRO A 134 -2.73 1.50 15.66
CA PRO A 134 -1.35 1.38 16.11
C PRO A 134 -0.83 -0.02 15.76
N TYR A 135 0.21 -0.08 14.94
CA TYR A 135 0.85 -1.34 14.55
C TYR A 135 2.03 -1.64 15.48
N ARG A 136 1.93 -2.73 16.25
CA ARG A 136 3.03 -3.25 17.08
C ARG A 136 3.51 -4.56 16.46
N SER A 137 4.70 -4.54 15.86
CA SER A 137 5.38 -5.75 15.38
C SER A 137 6.21 -6.37 16.53
N PRO A 138 6.22 -7.71 16.68
CA PRO A 138 7.10 -8.40 17.62
C PRO A 138 8.59 -8.12 17.38
N LEU A 139 8.97 -7.81 16.13
CA LEU A 139 10.34 -7.47 15.72
C LEU A 139 10.58 -5.95 15.69
N GLY A 140 9.66 -5.15 16.22
CA GLY A 140 9.72 -3.70 16.10
C GLY A 140 9.65 -3.23 14.63
N ARG A 141 10.50 -2.28 14.24
CA ARG A 141 10.52 -1.69 12.89
C ARG A 141 11.22 -2.57 11.83
N PHE A 142 11.78 -3.72 12.19
CA PHE A 142 12.50 -4.58 11.24
C PHE A 142 11.54 -5.40 10.38
N GLY A 143 11.80 -5.44 9.06
CA GLY A 143 11.08 -6.28 8.10
C GLY A 143 9.76 -5.71 7.57
N GLN A 144 9.43 -4.46 7.91
CA GLN A 144 8.31 -3.75 7.33
C GLN A 144 8.80 -2.94 6.12
N PHE A 145 8.56 -3.48 4.93
CA PHE A 145 8.70 -2.79 3.65
C PHE A 145 7.33 -2.76 2.98
#